data_AF-A0A7C7M4V5-F1
#
_entry.id   AF-A0A7C7M4V5-F1
#
_cell.length_a   1.000
_cell.length_b   1.000
_cell.length_c   1.000
_cell.angle_alpha   90.00
_cell.angle_beta   90.00
_cell.angle_gamma   90.00
#
_symmetry.space_group_name_H-M   'P 1'
#
loop_
_entity.id
_entity.type
_entity.pdbx_description
1 polymer ?
#
loop_
_entity_poly.entity_id
_entity_poly.type
_entity_poly.pdbx_seq_one_letter_code
_entity_poly.pdbx_strand_id
1 'polypeptide(L)'
;GAASKSVPWSVESQRFERVVDVPIYDVDPIVRRASSLQRTRDHSLAAVHMNVEQLRALNVKAGDSVRVVANTEEVRLTIALDNRVLDGCVYIPMGSVATAPLGGADYIELKLVR
;
A
#
# COMPACT_ATOMS: atom_id res chain seq x y z
N GLY A 1 23.72 32.81 20.57
CA GLY A 1 22.51 33.32 19.87
C GLY A 1 22.19 32.34 18.78
N ALA A 2 21.06 31.63 18.86
CA ALA A 2 19.75 32.07 18.34
C ALA A 2 19.85 32.37 16.83
N ALA A 3 19.14 31.68 15.93
CA ALA A 3 17.72 31.41 16.03
C ALA A 3 17.30 30.05 15.44
N SER A 4 16.40 29.42 16.20
CA SER A 4 15.40 28.46 15.75
C SER A 4 14.54 28.98 14.60
N LYS A 5 14.17 28.10 13.67
CA LYS A 5 12.85 28.13 13.04
C LYS A 5 12.26 26.72 13.05
N SER A 6 11.23 26.55 13.88
CA SER A 6 10.24 25.48 13.85
C SER A 6 8.99 26.04 13.13
N VAL A 7 8.00 25.33 12.57
CA VAL A 7 7.45 23.95 12.52
C VAL A 7 6.52 23.94 11.23
N PRO A 8 5.54 23.03 10.93
CA PRO A 8 5.10 21.75 11.53
C PRO A 8 4.71 20.64 10.54
N TRP A 9 5.35 19.47 10.59
CA TRP A 9 4.72 18.19 10.95
C TRP A 9 5.81 17.12 10.99
N SER A 10 6.04 16.52 12.16
CA SER A 10 6.79 15.26 12.24
C SER A 10 5.75 14.15 12.22
N VAL A 11 5.46 13.65 11.02
CA VAL A 11 4.88 12.32 10.83
C VAL A 11 6.10 11.45 10.65
N GLU A 12 6.28 10.52 11.58
CA GLU A 12 7.25 9.45 11.49
C GLU A 12 6.94 8.65 10.22
N SER A 13 7.51 9.08 9.10
CA SER A 13 7.19 8.57 7.77
C SER A 13 8.09 7.36 7.57
N GLN A 14 7.53 6.17 7.74
CA GLN A 14 8.26 4.93 7.47
C GLN A 14 8.21 4.65 5.97
N ARG A 15 9.41 4.53 5.38
CA ARG A 15 9.62 4.15 3.98
C ARG A 15 9.68 2.63 3.87
N PHE A 16 8.95 2.08 2.91
CA PHE A 16 8.93 0.66 2.62
C PHE A 16 9.35 0.39 1.17
N GLU A 17 9.98 -0.76 0.96
CA GLU A 17 10.14 -1.32 -0.39
C GLU A 17 8.79 -1.86 -0.87
N ARG A 18 8.41 -1.51 -2.09
CA ARG A 18 7.15 -1.93 -2.69
C ARG A 18 7.40 -3.14 -3.58
N VAL A 19 6.89 -4.29 -3.15
CA VAL A 19 6.75 -5.48 -3.99
C VAL A 19 5.53 -5.29 -4.89
N VAL A 20 5.71 -5.48 -6.19
CA VAL A 20 4.67 -5.28 -7.20
C VAL A 20 4.50 -6.49 -8.10
N ASP A 21 3.27 -6.71 -8.54
CA ASP A 21 2.92 -7.55 -9.67
C ASP A 21 1.83 -6.85 -10.52
N VAL A 22 1.39 -7.52 -11.58
CA VAL A 22 0.26 -7.08 -12.41
C VAL A 22 -0.77 -8.22 -12.38
N PRO A 23 -1.73 -8.20 -11.45
CA PRO A 23 -2.62 -9.34 -11.23
C PRO A 23 -3.49 -9.63 -12.46
N ILE A 24 -3.51 -10.89 -12.90
CA ILE A 24 -4.34 -11.32 -14.04
C ILE A 24 -5.83 -11.04 -13.81
N TYR A 25 -6.26 -11.02 -12.54
CA TYR A 25 -7.63 -10.71 -12.16
C TYR A 25 -8.07 -9.30 -12.57
N ASP A 26 -7.14 -8.34 -12.64
CA ASP A 26 -7.41 -6.95 -13.01
C ASP A 26 -7.15 -6.68 -14.50
N VAL A 27 -6.09 -7.26 -15.07
CA VAL A 27 -5.62 -6.87 -16.41
C VAL A 27 -5.99 -7.82 -17.53
N ASP A 28 -6.20 -9.12 -17.24
CA ASP A 28 -6.47 -10.10 -18.30
C ASP A 28 -7.91 -9.94 -18.83
N PRO A 29 -8.13 -9.79 -20.16
CA PRO A 29 -9.45 -9.55 -20.74
C PRO A 29 -10.50 -10.63 -20.48
N ILE A 30 -10.08 -11.87 -20.21
CA ILE A 30 -10.95 -13.01 -19.93
C ILE A 30 -11.18 -13.07 -18.41
N VAL A 31 -10.11 -13.13 -17.61
CA VAL A 31 -10.21 -13.33 -16.16
C VAL A 31 -10.93 -12.17 -15.48
N ARG A 32 -10.69 -10.92 -15.91
CA ARG A 32 -11.35 -9.73 -15.33
C ARG A 32 -12.87 -9.68 -15.54
N ARG A 33 -13.40 -10.46 -16.48
CA ARG A 33 -14.84 -10.55 -16.78
C ARG A 33 -15.50 -11.80 -16.19
N ALA A 34 -14.70 -12.78 -15.75
CA ALA A 34 -15.20 -14.04 -15.23
C ALA A 34 -15.59 -13.90 -13.75
N SER A 35 -16.88 -13.64 -13.48
CA SER A 35 -17.36 -13.39 -12.12
C SER A 35 -17.05 -14.52 -11.11
N SER A 36 -16.97 -15.78 -11.57
CA SER A 36 -16.56 -16.92 -10.72
C SER A 36 -15.12 -16.81 -10.26
N LEU A 37 -14.20 -16.41 -11.16
CA LEU A 37 -12.79 -16.20 -10.84
C LEU A 37 -12.62 -14.97 -9.93
N GLN A 38 -13.36 -13.89 -10.19
CA GLN A 38 -13.29 -12.67 -9.35
C GLN A 38 -13.70 -12.89 -7.88
N ARG A 39 -14.43 -13.98 -7.57
CA ARG A 39 -14.86 -14.34 -6.21
C ARG A 39 -13.93 -15.34 -5.51
N THR A 40 -12.83 -15.75 -6.15
CA THR A 40 -11.86 -16.64 -5.51
C THR A 40 -11.01 -15.86 -4.50
N ARG A 41 -10.40 -16.59 -3.58
CA ARG A 41 -9.45 -16.03 -2.60
C ARG A 41 -8.21 -15.42 -3.26
N ASP A 42 -7.86 -15.88 -4.46
CA ASP A 42 -6.62 -15.50 -5.13
C ASP A 42 -6.72 -14.13 -5.82
N HIS A 43 -7.91 -13.54 -5.90
CA HIS A 43 -8.08 -12.16 -6.33
C HIS A 43 -7.64 -11.22 -5.19
N SER A 44 -6.37 -10.82 -5.22
CA SER A 44 -5.83 -9.84 -4.29
C SER A 44 -6.36 -8.45 -4.61
N LEU A 45 -6.96 -7.80 -3.62
CA LEU A 45 -7.50 -6.45 -3.79
C LEU A 45 -6.38 -5.40 -3.72
N ALA A 46 -6.63 -4.26 -4.38
CA ALA A 46 -5.80 -3.06 -4.28
C ALA A 46 -5.78 -2.50 -2.84
N ALA A 47 -4.80 -2.94 -2.07
CA ALA A 47 -4.59 -2.62 -0.67
C ALA A 47 -3.09 -2.55 -0.35
N VAL A 48 -2.74 -2.07 0.85
CA VAL A 48 -1.39 -2.15 1.40
C VAL A 48 -1.26 -3.44 2.19
N HIS A 49 -0.64 -4.45 1.59
CA HIS A 49 -0.43 -5.75 2.22
C HIS A 49 0.89 -5.76 2.99
N MET A 50 0.83 -6.17 4.25
CA MET A 50 1.97 -6.16 5.18
C MET A 50 1.83 -7.27 6.22
N ASN A 51 2.96 -7.71 6.79
CA ASN A 51 2.96 -8.79 7.77
C ASN A 51 2.54 -8.32 9.16
N VAL A 52 2.15 -9.27 10.01
CA VAL A 52 1.62 -9.01 11.36
C VAL A 52 2.56 -8.18 12.24
N GLU A 53 3.88 -8.36 12.13
CA GLU A 53 4.84 -7.65 12.98
C GLU A 53 4.98 -6.19 12.55
N GLN A 54 4.91 -5.88 11.24
CA GLN A 54 4.84 -4.51 10.74
C GLN A 54 3.54 -3.80 11.17
N LEU A 55 2.38 -4.49 11.10
CA LEU A 55 1.11 -3.92 11.59
C LEU A 55 1.22 -3.54 13.07
N ARG A 56 1.80 -4.42 13.90
CA ARG A 56 2.02 -4.16 15.33
C ARG A 56 2.98 -2.99 15.56
N ALA A 57 4.10 -2.95 14.84
CA ALA A 57 5.10 -1.89 14.95
C ALA A 57 4.53 -0.52 14.56
N LEU A 58 3.67 -0.48 13.54
CA LEU A 58 2.96 0.73 13.10
C LEU A 58 1.73 1.05 13.96
N ASN A 59 1.33 0.16 14.86
CA ASN A 59 0.11 0.24 15.67
C ASN A 59 -1.16 0.46 14.82
N VAL A 60 -1.30 -0.36 13.77
CA VAL A 60 -2.43 -0.34 12.83
C VAL A 60 -3.05 -1.73 12.69
N LYS A 61 -4.26 -1.79 12.15
CA LYS A 61 -5.03 -3.02 11.95
C LYS A 61 -5.41 -3.17 10.49
N ALA A 62 -5.64 -4.43 10.07
CA ALA A 62 -6.26 -4.69 8.78
C ALA A 62 -7.62 -3.99 8.69
N GLY A 63 -7.88 -3.35 7.56
CA GLY A 63 -9.05 -2.49 7.34
C GLY A 63 -8.81 -1.00 7.60
N ASP A 64 -7.74 -0.63 8.32
CA ASP A 64 -7.42 0.78 8.55
C ASP A 64 -7.06 1.48 7.23
N SER A 65 -7.47 2.74 7.10
CA SER A 65 -7.14 3.55 5.93
C SER A 65 -5.82 4.28 6.13
N VAL A 66 -4.94 4.16 5.14
CA VAL A 66 -3.64 4.84 5.10
C VAL A 66 -3.51 5.64 3.82
N ARG A 67 -2.71 6.71 3.90
CA ARG A 67 -2.24 7.38 2.69
C ARG A 67 -0.88 6.82 2.31
N VAL A 68 -0.75 6.45 1.05
CA VAL A 68 0.46 5.92 0.43
C VAL A 68 1.00 7.00 -0.47
N VAL A 69 2.23 7.42 -0.21
CA VAL A 69 2.92 8.45 -0.98
C VAL A 69 4.01 7.79 -1.80
N ALA A 70 4.04 8.11 -3.09
CA ALA A 70 5.08 7.69 -4.02
C ALA A 70 5.40 8.84 -4.97
N ASN A 71 6.67 9.19 -5.09
CA ASN A 71 7.12 10.36 -5.86
C ASN A 71 6.40 11.63 -5.38
N THR A 72 5.62 12.28 -6.25
CA THR A 72 4.79 13.46 -5.95
C THR A 72 3.31 13.14 -5.81
N GLU A 73 2.93 11.87 -5.91
CA GLU A 73 1.55 11.40 -5.91
C GLU A 73 1.20 10.74 -4.57
N GLU A 74 -0.08 10.80 -4.20
CA GLU A 74 -0.61 10.22 -2.98
C GLU A 74 -1.94 9.53 -3.27
N VAL A 75 -2.13 8.35 -2.68
CA VAL A 75 -3.38 7.61 -2.79
C VAL A 75 -3.82 7.04 -1.45
N ARG A 76 -5.12 6.92 -1.26
CA ARG A 76 -5.70 6.32 -0.06
C ARG A 76 -6.00 4.85 -0.32
N LEU A 77 -5.43 3.96 0.48
CA LEU A 77 -5.64 2.52 0.43
C LEU A 77 -6.00 2.00 1.83
N THR A 78 -6.50 0.77 1.90
CA THR A 78 -6.71 0.04 3.16
C THR A 78 -5.55 -0.88 3.46
N ILE A 79 -5.27 -1.13 4.73
CA ILE A 79 -4.29 -2.14 5.15
C ILE A 79 -4.92 -3.53 5.04
N ALA A 80 -4.14 -4.49 4.54
CA ALA A 80 -4.45 -5.91 4.55
C ALA A 80 -3.32 -6.68 5.25
N LEU A 81 -3.69 -7.66 6.07
CA LEU A 81 -2.73 -8.57 6.68
C LEU A 81 -2.31 -9.62 5.66
N ASP A 82 -1.01 -9.70 5.38
CA ASP A 82 -0.42 -10.75 4.56
C ASP A 82 0.97 -11.14 5.10
N ASN A 83 1.04 -12.26 5.80
CA ASN A 83 2.29 -12.77 6.40
C ASN A 83 3.28 -13.33 5.36
N ARG A 84 2.94 -13.31 4.06
CA ARG A 84 3.90 -13.64 3.00
C ARG A 84 4.80 -12.45 2.66
N VAL A 85 4.42 -11.24 3.06
CA VAL A 85 5.19 -10.03 2.81
C VAL A 85 6.37 -9.95 3.79
N LEU A 86 7.56 -9.66 3.26
CA LEU A 86 8.79 -9.56 4.04
C LEU A 86 8.82 -8.31 4.92
N ASP A 87 9.61 -8.36 5.99
CA ASP A 87 9.87 -7.17 6.82
C ASP A 87 10.46 -6.04 5.99
N GLY A 88 10.04 -4.80 6.29
CA GLY A 88 10.46 -3.61 5.55
C GLY A 88 9.83 -3.48 4.14
N CYS A 89 9.04 -4.46 3.71
CA CYS A 89 8.35 -4.44 2.44
C CYS A 89 6.84 -4.21 2.62
N VAL A 90 6.19 -3.77 1.55
CA VAL A 90 4.74 -3.85 1.37
C VAL A 90 4.45 -4.46 0.00
N TYR A 91 3.36 -5.21 -0.13
CA TYR A 91 2.84 -5.57 -1.44
C TYR A 91 1.68 -4.64 -1.82
N ILE A 92 1.79 -3.97 -2.96
CA ILE A 92 0.75 -3.10 -3.52
C ILE A 92 0.69 -3.34 -5.03
N PRO A 93 -0.33 -4.04 -5.56
CA PRO A 93 -0.38 -4.43 -6.97
C PRO A 93 -0.49 -3.23 -7.91
N MET A 94 -0.05 -3.42 -9.15
CA MET A 94 -0.34 -2.51 -10.27
C MET A 94 -1.62 -2.94 -11.01
N GLY A 95 -2.06 -2.13 -11.97
CA GLY A 95 -3.14 -2.51 -12.88
C GLY A 95 -4.56 -2.16 -12.43
N SER A 96 -4.70 -1.51 -11.25
CA SER A 96 -5.98 -0.98 -10.77
C SER A 96 -6.03 0.55 -10.87
N VAL A 97 -7.23 1.12 -11.01
CA VAL A 97 -7.45 2.58 -10.94
C VAL A 97 -7.00 3.13 -9.58
N ALA A 98 -7.20 2.36 -8.51
CA ALA A 98 -6.83 2.74 -7.15
C ALA A 98 -5.31 2.82 -6.94
N THR A 99 -4.49 2.10 -7.71
CA THR A 99 -3.03 2.12 -7.57
C THR A 99 -2.32 2.83 -8.71
N ALA A 100 -3.06 3.30 -9.72
CA ALA A 100 -2.51 4.04 -10.86
C ALA A 100 -1.62 5.25 -10.47
N PRO A 101 -1.97 6.08 -9.45
CA PRO A 101 -1.12 7.22 -9.05
C PRO A 101 0.27 6.82 -8.56
N LEU A 102 0.43 5.60 -8.03
CA LEU A 102 1.71 5.12 -7.52
C LEU A 102 2.71 4.77 -8.65
N GLY A 103 2.23 4.64 -9.89
CA GLY A 103 3.05 4.26 -11.04
C GLY A 103 3.91 3.01 -10.76
N GLY A 104 5.12 3.01 -11.33
CA GLY A 104 6.16 1.99 -11.11
C GLY A 104 7.10 2.30 -9.95
N ALA A 105 6.64 2.95 -8.89
CA ALA A 105 7.51 3.30 -7.76
C ALA A 105 7.95 2.06 -6.97
N ASP A 106 9.26 1.87 -6.82
CA ASP A 106 9.87 0.78 -6.03
C ASP A 106 9.82 1.03 -4.52
N TYR A 107 9.58 2.27 -4.10
CA TYR A 107 9.49 2.66 -2.70
C TYR A 107 8.25 3.50 -2.47
N ILE A 108 7.66 3.34 -1.28
CA ILE A 108 6.53 4.13 -0.82
C ILE A 108 6.78 4.65 0.59
N GLU A 109 6.07 5.71 0.96
CA GLU A 109 5.94 6.15 2.34
C GLU A 109 4.50 5.96 2.80
N LEU A 110 4.32 5.44 4.02
CA LEU A 110 3.01 5.35 4.64
C LEU A 110 2.78 6.52 5.59
N LYS A 111 1.70 7.25 5.35
CA LYS A 111 1.17 8.27 6.24
C LYS A 111 -0.13 7.78 6.85
N LEU A 112 -0.09 7.48 8.13
CA LEU A 112 -1.26 7.08 8.89
C LEU A 112 -2.27 8.22 8.94
N VAL A 113 -3.53 7.93 8.60
CA VAL A 113 -4.63 8.87 8.76
C VAL A 113 -5.12 8.74 10.20
N ARG A 114 -4.71 9.68 11.06
CA ARG A 114 -5.21 9.79 12.44
C ARG A 114 -6.38 10.77 12.50
#